data_AF-A0A1X1N4G2-F1
#
_entry.id   AF-A0A1X1N4G2-F1
#
_cell.length_a   1.000
_cell.length_b   1.000
_cell.length_c   1.000
_cell.angle_alpha   90.00
_cell.angle_beta   90.00
_cell.angle_gamma   90.00
#
_symmetry.space_group_name_H-M   'P 1'
#
loop_
_entity.id
_entity.type
_entity.pdbx_description
1 polymer ?
#
loop_
_entity_poly.entity_id
_entity_poly.type
_entity_poly.pdbx_seq_one_letter_code
_entity_poly.pdbx_strand_id
1 'polypeptide(L)'
;MTEADYALELGRRLRAARNRRGLSLLDVQERTHGRWTAGTLGAYERGSRTLRVHRLVELAELYDVPATLLVPPAADRRETDHL
;
A
#
# COMPACT_ATOMS: atom_id res chain seq x y z
N MET A 1 -17.16 -1.68 1.38
CA MET A 1 -15.92 -1.66 0.58
C MET A 1 -15.64 -3.09 0.13
N THR A 2 -15.54 -3.33 -1.17
CA THR A 2 -15.16 -4.65 -1.70
C THR A 2 -13.68 -4.92 -1.49
N GLU A 3 -13.22 -6.16 -1.67
CA GLU A 3 -11.80 -6.50 -1.60
C GLU A 3 -10.98 -5.73 -2.67
N ALA A 4 -11.55 -5.55 -3.86
CA ALA A 4 -10.94 -4.78 -4.94
C ALA A 4 -10.81 -3.30 -4.58
N ASP A 5 -11.86 -2.71 -3.99
CA ASP A 5 -11.82 -1.32 -3.52
C ASP A 5 -10.74 -1.14 -2.43
N TYR A 6 -10.65 -2.10 -1.51
CA TYR A 6 -9.65 -2.10 -0.45
C TYR A 6 -8.22 -2.17 -1.02
N ALA A 7 -7.98 -3.08 -1.97
CA ALA A 7 -6.67 -3.23 -2.63
C ALA A 7 -6.27 -1.95 -3.39
N LEU A 8 -7.21 -1.33 -4.10
CA LEU A 8 -6.98 -0.07 -4.81
C LEU A 8 -6.63 1.07 -3.85
N GLU A 9 -7.35 1.17 -2.73
CA GLU A 9 -7.19 2.24 -1.75
C GLU A 9 -5.90 2.07 -0.93
N LEU A 10 -5.50 0.82 -0.67
CA LEU A 10 -4.17 0.47 -0.15
C LEU A 10 -3.07 0.89 -1.13
N GLY A 11 -3.23 0.55 -2.41
CA GLY A 11 -2.31 0.91 -3.47
C GLY A 11 -2.09 2.42 -3.60
N ARG A 12 -3.17 3.21 -3.50
CA ARG A 12 -3.11 4.68 -3.48
C ARG A 12 -2.30 5.22 -2.30
N ARG A 13 -2.49 4.66 -1.09
CA ARG A 13 -1.70 5.05 0.10
C ARG A 13 -0.21 4.73 -0.07
N LEU A 14 0.12 3.55 -0.60
CA LEU A 14 1.50 3.17 -0.92
C LEU A 14 2.15 4.16 -1.90
N ARG A 15 1.45 4.49 -2.98
CA ARG A 15 1.92 5.47 -3.96
C ARG A 15 2.14 6.85 -3.33
N ALA A 16 1.22 7.29 -2.49
CA ALA A 16 1.33 8.57 -1.79
C ALA A 16 2.56 8.59 -0.86
N ALA A 17 2.78 7.54 -0.07
CA ALA A 17 3.94 7.42 0.82
C ALA A 17 5.26 7.43 0.02
N ARG A 18 5.34 6.65 -1.07
CA ARG A 18 6.51 6.65 -1.96
C ARG A 18 6.80 8.04 -2.54
N ASN A 19 5.77 8.72 -3.06
CA ASN A 19 5.91 10.04 -3.66
C ASN A 19 6.32 11.11 -2.63
N ARG A 20 5.85 11.04 -1.38
CA ARG A 20 6.29 11.94 -0.30
C ARG A 20 7.77 11.81 0.02
N ARG A 21 8.35 10.63 -0.20
CA ARG A 21 9.81 10.40 -0.11
C ARG A 21 10.58 10.84 -1.35
N GLY A 22 9.91 11.39 -2.38
CA GLY A 22 10.51 11.80 -3.63
C GLY A 22 11.03 10.65 -4.49
N LEU A 23 10.53 9.42 -4.26
CA LEU A 23 11.03 8.22 -4.91
C LEU A 23 10.19 7.89 -6.14
N SER A 24 10.83 7.61 -7.27
CA SER A 24 10.20 6.88 -8.38
C SER A 24 10.11 5.37 -8.07
N LEU A 25 9.33 4.62 -8.85
CA LEU A 25 9.31 3.14 -8.72
C LEU A 25 10.68 2.52 -9.05
N LEU A 26 11.42 3.14 -9.97
CA LEU A 26 12.76 2.69 -10.35
C LEU A 26 13.76 2.99 -9.21
N ASP A 27 13.66 4.16 -8.58
CA ASP A 27 14.52 4.53 -7.45
C ASP A 27 14.37 3.53 -6.30
N VAL A 28 13.13 3.10 -6.01
CA VAL A 28 12.87 2.08 -4.98
C VAL A 28 13.54 0.76 -5.35
N GLN A 29 13.47 0.36 -6.63
CA GLN A 29 14.12 -0.86 -7.10
C GLN A 29 15.63 -0.79 -6.97
N GLU A 30 16.24 0.32 -7.38
CA GLU A 30 17.68 0.52 -7.31
C GLU A 30 18.19 0.54 -5.86
N ARG A 31 17.53 1.32 -4.98
CA ARG A 31 17.90 1.44 -3.56
C ARG A 31 17.76 0.14 -2.79
N THR A 32 16.86 -0.75 -3.22
CA THR A 32 16.61 -2.03 -2.56
C THR A 32 17.32 -3.20 -3.25
N HIS A 33 18.21 -2.90 -4.22
CA HIS A 33 18.95 -3.87 -5.02
C HIS A 33 18.03 -4.95 -5.63
N GLY A 34 16.88 -4.52 -6.16
CA GLY A 34 15.93 -5.41 -6.84
C GLY A 34 15.03 -6.23 -5.91
N ARG A 35 15.18 -6.16 -4.57
CA ARG A 35 14.24 -6.79 -3.62
C ARG A 35 12.80 -6.34 -3.87
N TRP A 36 12.64 -5.08 -4.27
CA TRP A 36 11.38 -4.51 -4.70
C TRP A 36 11.45 -4.12 -6.17
N THR A 37 10.78 -4.86 -7.05
CA THR A 37 10.77 -4.49 -8.47
C THR A 37 9.74 -3.40 -8.77
N ALA A 38 10.06 -2.49 -9.70
CA ALA A 38 9.16 -1.43 -10.14
C ALA A 38 7.82 -1.99 -10.64
N GLY A 39 7.85 -3.15 -11.32
CA GLY A 39 6.64 -3.86 -11.76
C GLY A 39 5.79 -4.39 -10.59
N THR A 40 6.41 -4.99 -9.57
CA THR A 40 5.69 -5.47 -8.38
C THR A 40 5.07 -4.33 -7.59
N LEU A 41 5.83 -3.26 -7.35
CA LEU A 41 5.35 -2.06 -6.68
C LEU A 41 4.21 -1.42 -7.47
N GLY A 42 4.34 -1.32 -8.79
CA GLY A 42 3.28 -0.81 -9.66
C GLY A 42 2.00 -1.65 -9.62
N ALA A 43 2.11 -2.97 -9.51
CA ALA A 43 0.95 -3.85 -9.35
C ALA A 43 0.23 -3.62 -8.02
N TYR A 44 0.97 -3.39 -6.93
CA TYR A 44 0.39 -3.02 -5.64
C TYR A 44 -0.25 -1.64 -5.67
N GLU A 45 0.42 -0.64 -6.25
CA GLU A 45 -0.13 0.72 -6.34
C GLU A 45 -1.44 0.81 -7.12
N ARG A 46 -1.64 -0.08 -8.10
CA ARG A 46 -2.89 -0.17 -8.87
C ARG A 46 -3.93 -1.12 -8.26
N GLY A 47 -3.61 -1.79 -7.15
CA GLY A 47 -4.49 -2.79 -6.54
C GLY A 47 -4.66 -4.08 -7.36
N SER A 48 -3.86 -4.29 -8.40
CA SER A 48 -3.97 -5.47 -9.27
C SER A 48 -3.27 -6.71 -8.69
N ARG A 49 -2.70 -6.60 -7.48
CA ARG A 49 -2.06 -7.70 -6.77
C ARG A 49 -2.29 -7.53 -5.27
N THR A 50 -2.67 -8.61 -4.60
CA THR A 50 -2.82 -8.63 -3.13
C THR A 50 -1.47 -8.54 -2.44
N LEU A 51 -1.41 -7.74 -1.38
CA LEU A 51 -0.23 -7.51 -0.55
C LEU A 51 -0.37 -8.28 0.77
N ARG A 52 0.66 -9.04 1.15
CA ARG A 52 0.72 -9.71 2.46
C ARG A 52 1.15 -8.70 3.54
N VAL A 53 0.72 -8.92 4.79
CA VAL A 53 0.98 -8.01 5.91
C VAL A 53 2.48 -7.74 6.13
N HIS A 54 3.34 -8.76 6.13
CA HIS A 54 4.78 -8.55 6.30
C HIS A 54 5.39 -7.63 5.22
N ARG A 55 4.90 -7.74 3.97
CA ARG A 55 5.30 -6.87 2.86
C ARG A 55 4.82 -5.43 3.03
N LEU A 56 3.65 -5.23 3.62
CA LEU A 56 3.17 -3.90 4.00
C LEU A 56 4.11 -3.23 4.99
N VAL A 57 4.52 -3.96 6.03
CA VAL A 57 5.42 -3.46 7.06
C VAL A 57 6.78 -3.07 6.46
N GLU A 58 7.36 -3.93 5.63
CA GLU A 58 8.62 -3.63 4.92
C GLU A 58 8.53 -2.35 4.06
N LEU A 59 7.40 -2.14 3.36
CA LEU A 59 7.18 -0.92 2.56
C LEU A 59 6.95 0.31 3.44
N ALA A 60 6.30 0.15 4.59
CA ALA A 60 6.09 1.23 5.56
C ALA A 60 7.43 1.73 6.11
N GLU A 61 8.31 0.80 6.51
CA GLU A 61 9.67 1.11 6.95
C GLU A 61 10.49 1.79 5.85
N LEU A 62 10.44 1.25 4.62
CA LEU A 62 11.13 1.82 3.47
C LEU A 62 10.68 3.24 3.13
N TYR A 63 9.38 3.52 3.28
CA TYR A 63 8.80 4.83 3.04
C TYR A 63 8.78 5.73 4.28
N ASP A 64 9.33 5.27 5.41
CA ASP A 64 9.46 6.04 6.65
C ASP A 64 8.10 6.55 7.16
N VAL A 65 7.11 5.66 7.16
CA VAL A 65 5.75 5.91 7.66
C VAL A 65 5.25 4.76 8.54
N PRO A 66 4.39 5.00 9.54
CA PRO A 66 3.71 3.93 10.26
C PRO A 66 2.86 3.07 9.31
N ALA A 67 2.91 1.74 9.46
CA ALA A 67 2.14 0.82 8.63
C ALA A 67 0.62 1.08 8.69
N THR A 68 0.12 1.58 9.82
CA THR A 68 -1.29 1.98 10.01
C THR A 68 -1.73 3.10 9.06
N LEU A 69 -0.81 3.98 8.60
CA LEU A 69 -1.13 5.00 7.61
C LEU A 69 -1.32 4.43 6.20
N LEU A 70 -0.86 3.21 5.95
CA LEU A 70 -1.01 2.53 4.67
C LEU A 70 -2.28 1.69 4.62
N VAL A 71 -2.79 1.26 5.77
CA VAL A 71 -4.02 0.46 5.88
C VAL A 71 -5.24 1.35 5.56
N PRO A 72 -6.08 0.99 4.58
CA PRO A 72 -7.36 1.65 4.37
C PRO A 72 -8.22 1.59 5.63
N PRO A 73 -8.98 2.65 5.94
CA PRO A 73 -9.90 2.62 7.07
C PRO A 73 -10.88 1.46 6.87
N ALA A 74 -11.24 0.80 7.97
CA ALA A 74 -12.34 -0.16 7.92
C ALA A 74 -13.56 0.57 7.33
N ALA A 75 -14.24 -0.06 6.36
CA ALA A 75 -15.54 0.43 5.95
C ALA A 75 -16.39 0.51 7.23
N ASP A 76 -16.88 1.70 7.53
CA ASP A 76 -17.64 1.97 8.75
C ASP A 76 -18.76 0.92 8.83
N ARG A 77 -18.65 0.00 9.79
CA ARG A 77 -19.73 -0.96 10.09
C ARG A 77 -20.71 -0.26 11.02
N ARG A 78 -21.39 0.73 10.47
CA ARG A 78 -22.59 1.36 11.05
C ARG A 78 -23.60 1.24 9.90
N GLU A 79 -24.66 0.45 9.91
CA GLU A 79 -25.69 0.18 10.91
C GLU A 79 -26.28 -1.24 10.66
N THR A 80 -26.03 -2.22 11.53
CA THR A 80 -26.95 -3.35 11.73
C THR A 80 -26.86 -3.80 13.19
N ASP A 81 -26.93 -2.85 14.13
CA ASP A 81 -27.23 -3.11 15.56
C ASP A 81 -28.44 -2.28 16.00
N HIS A 82 -29.27 -1.87 15.04
CA HIS A 82 -30.61 -1.35 15.29
C HIS A 82 -31.63 -2.20 14.54
N LEU A 83 -31.99 -3.34 15.15
CA LEU A 83 -33.35 -3.91 15.23
C LEU A 83 -33.33 -5.21 16.05
#